data_AF-A0A4W6DDU5-F1
#
_entry.id   AF-A0A4W6DDU5-F1
#
_cell.length_a   1.000
_cell.length_b   1.000
_cell.length_c   1.000
_cell.angle_alpha   90.00
_cell.angle_beta   90.00
_cell.angle_gamma   90.00
#
_symmetry.space_group_name_H-M   'P 1'
#
loop_
_entity.id
_entity.type
_entity.pdbx_description
1 polymer ?
#
loop_
_entity_poly.entity_id
_entity_poly.type
_entity_poly.pdbx_seq_one_letter_code
_entity_poly.pdbx_strand_id
1 'polypeptide(L)'
;MPRVVPDQRSKFENEEFFRKLSRECEIKYTGFRDRPHEERQARFQNACRDGRSEVAFVATGTNLSLQFFPANLHGDQSWQNLSFQHQMDSKTSLFSHVL
;
A
#
# COMPACT_ATOMS: atom_id res chain seq x y z
N MET A 1 -2.93 26.16 -7.90
CA MET A 1 -1.63 25.49 -8.07
C MET A 1 -1.84 24.12 -8.70
N PRO A 2 -1.02 23.70 -9.67
CA PRO A 2 -1.10 22.35 -10.24
C PRO A 2 -0.73 21.30 -9.19
N ARG A 3 -1.45 20.16 -9.20
CA ARG A 3 -1.23 19.03 -8.27
C ARG A 3 0.00 18.20 -8.61
N VAL A 4 0.40 18.21 -9.89
CA VAL A 4 1.52 17.41 -10.42
C VAL A 4 2.55 18.32 -11.06
N VAL A 5 3.80 17.88 -11.04
CA VAL A 5 4.88 18.54 -11.80
C VAL A 5 4.71 18.25 -13.30
N PRO A 6 5.21 19.13 -14.20
CA PRO A 6 5.10 18.92 -15.65
C PRO A 6 5.73 17.61 -16.15
N ASP A 7 6.92 17.25 -15.65
CA ASP A 7 7.63 16.01 -16.02
C ASP A 7 7.68 15.05 -14.84
N GLN A 8 6.57 14.33 -14.63
CA GLN A 8 6.41 13.37 -13.54
C GLN A 8 7.38 12.19 -13.67
N ARG A 9 7.66 11.77 -14.91
CA ARG A 9 8.56 10.66 -15.19
C ARG A 9 9.98 11.01 -14.76
N SER A 10 10.49 12.17 -15.18
CA SER A 10 11.81 12.64 -14.76
C SER A 10 11.91 12.81 -13.24
N LYS A 11 10.86 13.34 -12.59
CA LYS A 11 10.83 13.45 -11.12
C LYS A 11 10.93 12.08 -10.44
N PHE A 12 10.15 11.10 -10.90
CA PHE A 12 10.18 9.74 -10.37
C PHE A 12 11.52 9.04 -10.61
N GLU A 13 12.12 9.20 -11.78
CA GLU A 13 13.37 8.54 -12.15
C GLU A 13 14.60 9.18 -11.48
N ASN A 14 14.59 10.49 -11.23
CA ASN A 14 15.77 11.24 -10.80
C ASN A 14 15.79 11.64 -9.31
N GLU A 15 14.63 11.84 -8.66
CA GLU A 15 14.63 12.20 -7.24
C GLU A 15 15.05 11.02 -6.36
N GLU A 16 16.00 11.26 -5.46
CA GLU A 16 16.57 10.24 -4.57
C GLU A 16 15.49 9.53 -3.75
N PHE A 17 14.46 10.26 -3.32
CA PHE A 17 13.33 9.72 -2.57
C PHE A 17 12.59 8.62 -3.36
N PHE A 18 12.17 8.91 -4.60
CA PHE A 18 11.49 7.93 -5.45
C PHE A 18 12.41 6.79 -5.87
N ARG A 19 13.69 7.07 -6.14
CA ARG A 19 14.69 6.03 -6.45
C ARG A 19 14.92 5.05 -5.30
N LYS A 20 14.84 5.50 -4.04
CA LYS A 20 14.92 4.64 -2.86
C LYS A 20 13.68 3.77 -2.71
N LEU A 21 12.49 4.33 -2.97
CA LEU A 21 11.21 3.64 -2.84
C LEU A 21 10.86 2.74 -4.02
N SER A 22 11.46 2.94 -5.20
CA SER A 22 11.18 2.14 -6.41
C SER A 22 11.82 0.75 -6.41
N ARG A 23 12.73 0.48 -5.47
CA ARG A 23 13.36 -0.83 -5.29
C ARG A 23 12.59 -1.66 -4.28
N GLU A 24 12.57 -2.98 -4.49
CA GLU A 24 12.06 -3.90 -3.48
C GLU A 24 12.78 -3.68 -2.15
N CYS A 25 12.00 -3.51 -1.08
CA CYS A 25 12.51 -3.33 0.26
C CYS A 25 11.50 -3.82 1.30
N GLU A 26 11.96 -3.95 2.55
CA GLU A 26 11.11 -4.37 3.65
C GLU A 26 10.03 -3.31 3.93
N ILE A 27 8.79 -3.79 4.01
CA ILE A 27 7.63 -3.00 4.44
C ILE A 27 7.02 -3.60 5.70
N LYS A 28 6.47 -2.75 6.57
CA LYS A 28 5.81 -3.18 7.81
C LYS A 28 4.42 -2.59 7.93
N TYR A 29 3.47 -3.40 8.40
CA TYR A 29 2.17 -2.90 8.82
C TYR A 29 2.32 -2.02 10.07
N THR A 30 1.78 -0.81 10.02
CA THR A 30 1.97 0.20 11.06
C THR A 30 0.71 0.51 11.86
N GLY A 31 -0.45 -0.04 11.51
CA GLY A 31 -1.68 0.16 12.26
C GLY A 31 -1.67 -0.54 13.62
N PHE A 32 -2.42 0.04 14.57
CA PHE A 32 -2.70 -0.51 15.91
C PHE A 32 -1.46 -1.01 16.66
N ARG A 33 -0.33 -0.27 16.63
CA ARG A 33 0.94 -0.71 17.26
C ARG A 33 0.84 -0.93 18.77
N ASP A 34 -0.15 -0.33 19.42
CA ASP A 34 -0.50 -0.46 20.83
C ASP A 34 -1.22 -1.78 21.17
N ARG A 35 -1.66 -2.55 20.16
CA ARG A 35 -2.46 -3.77 20.34
C ARG A 35 -1.63 -5.06 20.27
N PRO A 36 -2.12 -6.16 20.87
CA PRO A 36 -1.50 -7.47 20.74
C PRO A 36 -1.34 -7.91 19.28
N HIS A 37 -0.31 -8.71 18.99
CA HIS A 37 0.03 -9.11 17.63
C HIS A 37 -1.14 -9.80 16.89
N GLU A 38 -1.85 -10.70 17.56
CA GLU A 38 -3.00 -11.42 17.01
C GLU A 38 -4.14 -10.47 16.61
N GLU A 39 -4.46 -9.50 17.47
CA GLU A 39 -5.47 -8.48 17.15
C GLU A 39 -5.04 -7.65 15.93
N ARG A 40 -3.74 -7.29 15.84
CA ARG A 40 -3.20 -6.54 14.70
C ARG A 40 -3.29 -7.33 13.39
N GLN A 41 -3.03 -8.63 13.42
CA GLN A 41 -3.19 -9.49 12.25
C GLN A 41 -4.65 -9.51 11.77
N ALA A 42 -5.61 -9.71 12.67
CA ALA A 42 -7.02 -9.70 12.34
C ALA A 42 -7.48 -8.34 11.78
N ARG A 43 -7.04 -7.24 12.41
CA ARG A 43 -7.32 -5.87 11.96
C ARG A 43 -6.75 -5.59 10.58
N PHE A 44 -5.51 -6.02 10.31
CA PHE A 44 -4.89 -5.87 9.00
C PHE A 44 -5.67 -6.62 7.92
N GLN A 45 -6.02 -7.89 8.16
CA GLN A 45 -6.80 -8.69 7.22
C GLN A 45 -8.16 -8.05 6.92
N ASN A 46 -8.87 -7.56 7.94
CA ASN A 46 -10.13 -6.85 7.77
C ASN A 46 -9.96 -5.54 6.99
N ALA A 47 -8.95 -4.73 7.33
CA ALA A 47 -8.67 -3.49 6.62
C ALA A 47 -8.34 -3.74 5.12
N CYS A 48 -7.58 -4.80 4.82
CA CYS A 48 -7.30 -5.17 3.44
C CYS A 48 -8.57 -5.55 2.67
N ARG A 49 -9.51 -6.27 3.30
CA ARG A 49 -10.83 -6.56 2.72
C ARG A 49 -11.66 -5.29 2.51
N ASP A 50 -11.52 -4.32 3.40
CA ASP A 50 -12.12 -2.98 3.26
C ASP A 50 -11.40 -2.11 2.22
N GLY A 51 -10.31 -2.60 1.62
CA GLY A 51 -9.58 -1.89 0.58
C GLY A 51 -8.61 -0.83 1.08
N ARG A 52 -8.10 -0.96 2.30
CA ARG A 52 -7.15 0.01 2.88
C ARG A 52 -6.08 -0.64 3.75
N SER A 53 -4.93 0.00 3.85
CA SER A 53 -3.91 -0.39 4.84
C SER A 53 -2.94 0.74 5.15
N GLU A 54 -2.22 0.62 6.25
CA GLU A 54 -1.18 1.55 6.68
C GLU A 54 0.14 0.80 6.76
N VAL A 55 1.12 1.25 5.97
CA VAL A 55 2.42 0.59 5.89
C VAL A 55 3.55 1.60 5.98
N ALA A 56 4.72 1.14 6.43
CA ALA A 56 5.96 1.89 6.37
C ALA A 56 7.01 1.14 5.55
N PHE A 57 7.73 1.90 4.72
CA PHE A 57 8.96 1.48 4.06
C PHE A 57 10.10 1.59 5.06
N VAL A 58 10.67 0.45 5.48
CA VAL A 58 11.69 0.41 6.54
C VAL A 58 12.95 1.16 6.11
N ALA A 59 13.34 1.06 4.83
CA ALA A 59 14.55 1.68 4.29
C ALA A 59 14.57 3.21 4.40
N THR A 60 13.40 3.87 4.36
CA THR A 60 13.29 5.33 4.37
C THR A 60 12.54 5.88 5.58
N GLY A 61 11.86 5.02 6.34
CA GLY A 61 10.92 5.44 7.39
C GLY A 61 9.64 6.10 6.86
N THR A 62 9.38 6.01 5.55
CA THR A 62 8.21 6.63 4.92
C THR A 62 6.95 5.83 5.25
N ASN A 63 5.95 6.49 5.83
CA ASN A 63 4.63 5.89 6.07
C ASN A 63 3.67 6.27 4.95
N LEU A 64 2.90 5.30 4.45
CA LEU A 64 1.84 5.50 3.48
C LEU A 64 0.54 4.87 3.97
N SER A 65 -0.56 5.62 3.81
CA SER A 65 -1.91 5.07 3.86
C SER A 65 -2.32 4.72 2.44
N LEU A 66 -2.56 3.43 2.21
CA LEU A 66 -2.90 2.88 0.91
C LEU A 66 -4.40 2.65 0.79
N GLN A 67 -4.94 2.91 -0.40
CA GLN A 67 -6.31 2.57 -0.78
C GLN A 67 -6.28 1.71 -2.05
N PHE A 68 -6.85 0.52 -1.96
CA PHE A 68 -6.82 -0.52 -3.01
C PHE A 68 -8.05 -0.47 -3.92
N PHE A 69 -9.14 0.11 -3.43
CA PHE A 69 -10.36 0.29 -4.21
C PHE A 69 -10.44 1.72 -4.75
N PRO A 70 -10.78 1.89 -6.04
CA PRO A 70 -10.98 3.22 -6.60
C PRO A 70 -12.08 3.95 -5.83
N ALA A 71 -11.86 5.23 -5.51
CA ALA A 71 -12.84 6.05 -4.80
C ALA A 71 -14.22 6.15 -5.48
N ASN A 72 -14.32 5.74 -6.75
CA ASN A 72 -15.53 5.84 -7.58
C ASN A 72 -16.21 4.50 -7.91
N LEU A 73 -15.75 3.36 -7.38
CA LEU A 73 -16.33 2.04 -7.67
C LEU A 73 -17.21 1.53 -6.53
N HIS A 74 -18.48 1.93 -6.55
CA HIS A 74 -19.55 1.18 -5.91
C HIS A 74 -19.98 0.06 -6.88
N GLY A 75 -19.33 -1.12 -6.82
CA GLY A 75 -19.78 -2.31 -7.55
C GLY A 75 -18.67 -3.11 -8.27
N ASP A 76 -18.70 -4.42 -8.02
CA ASP A 76 -18.12 -5.59 -8.74
C ASP A 76 -16.63 -5.67 -9.16
N GLN A 77 -15.83 -4.60 -9.14
CA GLN A 77 -14.40 -4.68 -9.58
C GLN A 77 -13.37 -4.84 -8.45
N SER A 78 -13.79 -5.08 -7.21
CA SER A 78 -12.90 -5.20 -6.03
C SER A 78 -11.89 -6.35 -6.13
N TRP A 79 -12.22 -7.40 -6.89
CA TRP A 79 -11.42 -8.63 -6.96
C TRP A 79 -10.13 -8.53 -7.77
N GLN A 80 -9.97 -7.55 -8.67
CA GLN A 80 -8.74 -7.41 -9.48
C GLN A 80 -7.58 -6.79 -8.69
N ASN A 81 -7.85 -5.95 -7.69
CA ASN A 81 -6.82 -5.29 -6.88
C ASN A 81 -6.44 -6.08 -5.61
N LEU A 82 -7.25 -7.07 -5.25
CA LEU A 82 -6.98 -8.04 -4.20
C LEU A 82 -6.81 -9.41 -4.82
N SER A 83 -5.63 -9.67 -5.38
CA SER A 83 -5.24 -11.05 -5.62
C SER A 83 -4.84 -11.67 -4.28
N PHE A 84 -5.81 -12.29 -3.60
CA PHE A 84 -5.52 -13.40 -2.69
C PHE A 84 -5.11 -14.61 -3.55
N GLN A 85 -4.01 -14.47 -4.30
CA GLN A 85 -3.49 -15.53 -5.13
C GLN A 85 -3.11 -16.65 -4.16
N HIS A 86 -3.90 -17.72 -4.22
CA HIS A 86 -3.66 -19.04 -3.64
C HIS A 86 -2.58 -19.09 -2.55
N GLN A 87 -3.06 -19.22 -1.31
CA GLN A 87 -2.34 -19.53 -0.09
C GLN A 87 -1.29 -20.64 -0.29
N MET A 88 -0.13 -20.28 -0.80
CA MET A 88 1.04 -21.16 -0.82
C MET A 88 2.05 -20.72 0.25
N ASP A 89 2.08 -19.44 0.64
CA ASP A 89 3.12 -18.89 1.55
C ASP A 89 2.67 -17.84 2.59
N SER A 90 1.39 -17.78 2.99
CA SER A 90 0.88 -16.83 4.01
C SER A 90 1.08 -15.32 3.71
N LYS A 91 1.35 -14.94 2.45
CA LYS A 91 1.56 -13.54 2.04
C LYS A 91 0.40 -13.02 1.19
N THR A 92 0.01 -11.77 1.42
CA THR A 92 -1.01 -11.05 0.64
C THR A 92 -0.34 -9.98 -0.20
N SER A 93 -0.52 -10.01 -1.51
CA SER A 93 -0.10 -8.94 -2.43
C SER A 93 -1.20 -7.89 -2.53
N LEU A 94 -0.83 -6.61 -2.39
CA LEU A 94 -1.74 -5.48 -2.40
C LEU A 94 -1.28 -4.47 -3.46
N PHE A 95 -2.20 -3.96 -4.27
CA PHE A 95 -1.91 -2.95 -5.28
C PHE A 95 -2.73 -1.68 -5.02
N SER A 96 -2.08 -0.51 -5.07
CA SER A 96 -2.68 0.80 -4.81
C SER A 96 -2.12 1.83 -5.78
N HIS A 97 -2.99 2.69 -6.31
CA HIS A 97 -2.60 3.88 -7.04
C HIS A 97 -2.56 5.07 -6.10
N VAL A 98 -1.43 5.78 -6.05
CA VAL A 98 -1.26 7.04 -5.30
C VAL A 98 -1.14 8.18 -6.32
N LEU A 99 -1.91 9.25 -6.13
CA LEU A 99 -1.95 10.44 -7.00
C LEU A 99 -0.89 11.48 -6.62
#